data_AF-A0A5C4KTK9-F1
#
_entry.id   AF-A0A5C4KTK9-F1
#
_cell.length_a   1.000
_cell.length_b   1.000
_cell.length_c   1.000
_cell.angle_alpha   90.00
_cell.angle_beta   90.00
_cell.angle_gamma   90.00
#
_symmetry.space_group_name_H-M   'P 1'
#
loop_
_entity.id
_entity.type
_entity.pdbx_description
1 polymer ?
#
loop_
_entity_poly.entity_id
_entity_poly.type
_entity_poly.pdbx_seq_one_letter_code
_entity_poly.pdbx_strand_id
1 'polypeptide(L)'
;MKTTFETALDLHETSDFFKGNGQYFARGSDWGDHLFISNWQEMCSVLKNQKAAQNLLTSIFEDYAKYLKEDYSNAEGLFSNISAYYTLKNKIAFLSSNSYDLIESLDERSKKNIEKLFRLLRQQYDLKNKDLPKYTFDEEIKRLKLKGCTLNLEQL
;
A
#
# COMPACT_ATOMS: atom_id res chain seq x y z
N MET A 1 16.93 19.47 0.67
CA MET A 1 15.95 19.21 1.75
C MET A 1 15.60 17.73 1.65
N LYS A 2 15.63 16.98 2.77
CA LYS A 2 15.23 15.57 2.76
C LYS A 2 13.73 15.45 2.56
N THR A 3 13.29 14.44 1.84
CA THR A 3 11.85 14.14 1.69
C THR A 3 11.29 13.50 2.96
N THR A 4 9.97 13.41 3.02
CA THR A 4 9.24 12.75 4.11
C THR A 4 9.60 11.27 4.18
N PHE A 5 9.73 10.61 3.02
CA PHE A 5 10.19 9.24 2.90
C PHE A 5 11.66 9.05 3.31
N GLU A 6 12.58 9.93 2.89
CA GLU A 6 13.99 9.86 3.31
C GLU A 6 14.11 10.00 4.84
N THR A 7 13.31 10.88 5.44
CA THR A 7 13.24 11.02 6.90
C THR A 7 12.74 9.74 7.57
N ALA A 8 11.73 9.07 7.01
CA ALA A 8 11.23 7.80 7.51
C ALA A 8 12.28 6.68 7.42
N LEU A 9 13.08 6.65 6.35
CA LEU A 9 14.19 5.70 6.22
C LEU A 9 15.26 5.93 7.29
N ASP A 10 15.67 7.18 7.49
CA ASP A 10 16.72 7.54 8.45
C ASP A 10 16.33 7.26 9.91
N LEU A 11 15.05 7.41 10.25
CA LEU A 11 14.53 7.19 11.60
C LEU A 11 14.02 5.77 11.84
N HIS A 12 14.06 4.89 10.83
CA HIS A 12 13.45 3.55 10.88
C HIS A 12 11.93 3.59 11.13
N GLU A 13 11.24 4.61 10.61
CA GLU A 13 9.81 4.88 10.79
C GLU A 13 8.99 4.58 9.51
N THR A 14 9.47 3.70 8.63
CA THR A 14 8.79 3.36 7.37
C THR A 14 7.39 2.79 7.57
N SER A 15 7.15 2.08 8.67
CA SER A 15 5.80 1.60 9.03
C SER A 15 4.84 2.77 9.30
N ASP A 16 5.29 3.81 10.00
CA ASP A 16 4.49 5.01 10.25
C ASP A 16 4.31 5.84 8.99
N PHE A 17 5.29 5.84 8.09
CA PHE A 17 5.15 6.43 6.75
C PHE A 17 4.02 5.79 5.95
N PHE A 18 3.97 4.44 5.89
CA PHE A 18 2.90 3.73 5.18
C PHE A 18 1.53 3.91 5.83
N LYS A 19 1.48 4.10 7.16
CA LYS A 19 0.24 4.41 7.89
C LYS A 19 -0.19 5.87 7.77
N GLY A 20 0.70 6.76 7.32
CA GLY A 20 0.47 8.20 7.34
C GLY A 20 0.35 8.76 8.76
N ASN A 21 1.05 8.18 9.72
CA ASN A 21 1.04 8.60 11.12
C ASN A 21 1.95 9.81 11.36
N GLY A 22 1.59 10.66 12.33
CA GLY A 22 2.46 11.75 12.81
C GLY A 22 2.89 12.70 11.69
N GLN A 23 4.21 12.88 11.54
CA GLN A 23 4.80 13.76 10.53
C GLN A 23 4.63 13.25 9.09
N TYR A 24 4.25 11.99 8.90
CA TYR A 24 4.06 11.36 7.59
C TYR A 24 2.64 11.51 7.04
N PHE A 25 1.77 12.18 7.80
CA PHE A 25 0.43 12.51 7.34
C PHE A 25 0.50 13.55 6.21
N ALA A 26 0.27 13.11 4.98
CA ALA A 26 0.10 14.03 3.85
C ALA A 26 -1.30 14.64 3.88
N ARG A 27 -1.40 15.98 3.87
CA ARG A 27 -2.68 16.68 3.67
C ARG A 27 -2.94 16.82 2.17
N GLY A 28 -3.82 16.01 1.62
CA GLY A 28 -4.35 16.20 0.27
C GLY A 28 -5.49 17.23 0.26
N SER A 29 -5.45 18.18 -0.67
CA SER A 29 -6.60 19.03 -0.98
C SER A 29 -7.67 18.16 -1.66
N ASP A 30 -8.68 17.81 -0.86
CA ASP A 30 -9.92 17.14 -1.25
C ASP A 30 -9.79 15.68 -1.76
N TRP A 31 -10.51 14.78 -1.06
CA TRP A 31 -10.92 13.41 -1.41
C TRP A 31 -9.94 12.23 -1.11
N GLY A 32 -10.37 11.32 -0.21
CA GLY A 32 -10.04 9.87 -0.18
C GLY A 32 -8.62 9.37 -0.49
N ASP A 33 -8.52 8.32 -1.32
CA ASP A 33 -7.30 7.54 -1.67
C ASP A 33 -6.09 8.34 -2.17
N HIS A 34 -6.26 9.64 -2.46
CA HIS A 34 -5.21 10.53 -2.96
C HIS A 34 -4.06 10.74 -1.97
N LEU A 35 -4.28 10.47 -0.68
CA LEU A 35 -3.26 10.55 0.37
C LEU A 35 -2.13 9.52 0.16
N PHE A 36 -2.50 8.26 -0.08
CA PHE A 36 -1.53 7.19 -0.27
C PHE A 36 -0.77 7.36 -1.58
N ILE A 37 -1.44 7.81 -2.65
CA ILE A 37 -0.78 8.03 -3.95
C ILE A 37 0.34 9.08 -3.84
N SER A 38 0.13 10.17 -3.11
CA SER A 38 1.16 11.22 -2.97
C SER A 38 2.40 10.71 -2.24
N ASN A 39 2.22 10.00 -1.12
CA ASN A 39 3.33 9.36 -0.39
C ASN A 39 4.08 8.36 -1.28
N TRP A 40 3.35 7.55 -2.04
CA TRP A 40 3.94 6.60 -2.98
C TRP A 40 4.71 7.28 -4.11
N GLN A 41 4.22 8.40 -4.65
CA GLN A 41 4.94 9.18 -5.67
C GLN A 41 6.24 9.78 -5.12
N GLU A 42 6.22 10.35 -3.92
CA GLU A 42 7.42 10.87 -3.26
C GLU A 42 8.44 9.75 -3.01
N MET A 43 7.99 8.63 -2.40
CA MET A 43 8.82 7.45 -2.17
C MET A 43 9.45 6.94 -3.48
N CYS A 44 8.66 6.80 -4.55
CA CYS A 44 9.18 6.37 -5.84
C CYS A 44 10.16 7.36 -6.45
N SER A 45 10.02 8.67 -6.21
CA SER A 45 10.97 9.69 -6.67
C SER A 45 12.36 9.54 -6.02
N VAL A 46 12.41 9.00 -4.80
CA VAL A 46 13.65 8.67 -4.08
C VAL A 46 14.18 7.31 -4.53
N LEU A 47 13.33 6.27 -4.51
CA LEU A 47 13.71 4.89 -4.83
C LEU A 47 14.25 4.72 -6.25
N LYS A 48 13.72 5.45 -7.25
CA LYS A 48 14.20 5.34 -8.65
C LYS A 48 15.70 5.64 -8.82
N ASN A 49 16.33 6.33 -7.87
CA ASN A 49 17.75 6.65 -7.89
C ASN A 49 18.61 5.64 -7.09
N GLN A 50 17.99 4.65 -6.45
CA GLN A 50 18.67 3.63 -5.64
C GLN A 50 19.07 2.41 -6.49
N LYS A 51 20.28 1.89 -6.30
CA LYS A 51 20.78 0.72 -7.05
C LYS A 51 19.94 -0.55 -6.84
N ALA A 52 19.31 -0.69 -5.67
CA ALA A 52 18.51 -1.85 -5.30
C ALA A 52 17.07 -1.43 -4.93
N ALA A 53 16.47 -0.55 -5.73
CA ALA A 53 15.17 0.06 -5.47
C ALA A 53 14.05 -0.94 -5.13
N GLN A 54 13.92 -2.01 -5.94
CA GLN A 54 12.92 -3.06 -5.74
C GLN A 54 13.16 -3.83 -4.43
N ASN A 55 14.40 -4.22 -4.13
CA ASN A 55 14.72 -4.91 -2.88
C ASN A 55 14.45 -4.04 -1.65
N LEU A 56 14.82 -2.76 -1.71
CA LEU A 56 14.54 -1.82 -0.63
C LEU A 56 13.03 -1.66 -0.42
N LEU A 57 12.26 -1.47 -1.51
CA LEU A 57 10.80 -1.38 -1.45
C LEU A 57 10.16 -2.64 -0.85
N THR A 58 10.57 -3.82 -1.31
CA THR A 58 10.07 -5.09 -0.78
C THR A 58 10.34 -5.19 0.71
N SER A 59 11.59 -4.98 1.15
CA SER A 59 11.96 -5.09 2.56
C SER A 59 11.18 -4.15 3.47
N ILE A 60 11.03 -2.87 3.11
CA ILE A 60 10.28 -1.92 3.95
C ILE A 60 8.78 -2.22 3.95
N PHE A 61 8.23 -2.75 2.85
CA PHE A 61 6.83 -3.10 2.78
C PHE A 61 6.51 -4.39 3.52
N GLU A 62 7.42 -5.38 3.52
CA GLU A 62 7.35 -6.57 4.37
C GLU A 62 7.31 -6.17 5.85
N ASP A 63 8.25 -5.33 6.31
CA ASP A 63 8.26 -4.84 7.69
C ASP A 63 6.96 -4.11 8.05
N TYR A 64 6.40 -3.34 7.12
CA TYR A 64 5.07 -2.74 7.33
C TYR A 64 3.96 -3.81 7.43
N ALA A 65 3.81 -4.65 6.41
CA ALA A 65 2.68 -5.57 6.27
C ALA A 65 2.67 -6.68 7.32
N LYS A 66 3.85 -7.16 7.73
CA LYS A 66 4.04 -8.26 8.70
C LYS A 66 3.53 -7.96 10.11
N TYR A 67 3.54 -6.70 10.52
CA TYR A 67 3.19 -6.28 11.88
C TYR A 67 1.87 -5.49 11.97
N LEU A 68 1.11 -5.42 10.88
CA LEU A 68 -0.25 -4.88 10.93
C LEU A 68 -1.13 -5.76 11.82
N LYS A 69 -1.88 -5.10 12.72
CA LYS A 69 -2.86 -5.78 13.57
C LYS A 69 -4.11 -6.09 12.76
N GLU A 70 -4.79 -7.18 13.10
CA GLU A 70 -6.06 -7.57 12.50
C GLU A 70 -7.20 -6.67 12.98
N ASP A 71 -7.24 -5.45 12.47
CA ASP A 71 -8.29 -4.47 12.70
C ASP A 71 -8.64 -3.72 11.41
N TYR A 72 -9.82 -3.09 11.42
CA TYR A 72 -10.37 -2.43 10.23
C TYR A 72 -9.47 -1.31 9.70
N SER A 73 -8.88 -0.51 10.59
CA SER A 73 -8.07 0.65 10.18
C SER A 73 -6.78 0.22 9.48
N ASN A 74 -6.11 -0.79 10.02
CA ASN A 74 -4.91 -1.37 9.40
C ASN A 74 -5.24 -2.07 8.08
N ALA A 75 -6.38 -2.76 8.02
CA ALA A 75 -6.82 -3.43 6.80
C ALA A 75 -7.15 -2.42 5.68
N GLU A 76 -7.90 -1.36 6.00
CA GLU A 76 -8.23 -0.29 5.03
C GLU A 76 -6.97 0.44 4.56
N GLY A 77 -6.06 0.80 5.48
CA GLY A 77 -4.78 1.42 5.12
C GLY A 77 -3.87 0.53 4.27
N LEU A 78 -3.85 -0.78 4.51
CA LEU A 78 -3.17 -1.74 3.65
C LEU A 78 -3.80 -1.78 2.25
N PHE A 79 -5.12 -1.82 2.16
CA PHE A 79 -5.82 -1.79 0.87
C PHE A 79 -5.47 -0.52 0.08
N SER A 80 -5.49 0.66 0.71
CA SER A 80 -5.13 1.91 0.04
C SER A 80 -3.66 1.93 -0.41
N ASN A 81 -2.72 1.38 0.36
CA ASN A 81 -1.33 1.24 -0.05
C ASN A 81 -1.15 0.32 -1.27
N ILE A 82 -1.81 -0.85 -1.27
CA ILE A 82 -1.77 -1.79 -2.40
C ILE A 82 -2.42 -1.15 -3.64
N SER A 83 -3.54 -0.44 -3.46
CA SER A 83 -4.21 0.32 -4.53
C SER A 83 -3.30 1.42 -5.11
N ALA A 84 -2.55 2.14 -4.28
CA ALA A 84 -1.58 3.14 -4.71
C ALA A 84 -0.42 2.51 -5.50
N TYR A 85 0.13 1.38 -5.02
CA TYR A 85 1.14 0.60 -5.73
C TYR A 85 0.68 0.23 -7.14
N TYR A 86 -0.46 -0.45 -7.28
CA TYR A 86 -0.96 -0.86 -8.61
C TYR A 86 -1.35 0.34 -9.49
N THR A 87 -1.74 1.47 -8.91
CA THR A 87 -1.98 2.72 -9.66
C THR A 87 -0.69 3.25 -10.31
N LEU A 88 0.46 3.08 -9.65
CA LEU A 88 1.76 3.58 -10.10
C LEU A 88 2.61 2.53 -10.81
N LYS A 89 2.32 1.23 -10.66
CA LYS A 89 3.10 0.11 -11.19
C LYS A 89 3.48 0.29 -12.66
N ASN A 90 2.52 0.69 -13.49
CA ASN A 90 2.72 0.91 -14.93
C ASN A 90 3.17 2.34 -15.31
N LYS A 91 3.29 3.24 -14.33
CA LYS A 91 3.69 4.64 -14.53
C LYS A 91 5.16 4.89 -14.16
N ILE A 92 5.74 4.02 -13.34
CA ILE A 92 7.10 4.18 -12.80
C ILE A 92 7.90 2.93 -13.13
N ALA A 93 8.89 3.08 -14.02
CA ALA A 93 9.55 1.95 -14.68
C ALA A 93 10.10 0.88 -13.74
N PHE A 94 10.70 1.25 -12.59
CA PHE A 94 11.27 0.26 -11.67
C PHE A 94 10.22 -0.58 -10.94
N LEU A 95 8.95 -0.13 -10.88
CA LEU A 95 7.86 -0.90 -10.26
C LEU A 95 7.36 -2.06 -11.13
N SER A 96 7.78 -2.13 -12.40
CA SER A 96 7.36 -3.20 -13.32
C SER A 96 8.53 -3.82 -14.09
N SER A 97 9.77 -3.37 -13.87
CA SER A 97 10.94 -3.95 -14.54
C SER A 97 11.17 -5.39 -14.11
N ASN A 98 11.61 -6.22 -15.06
CA ASN A 98 11.93 -7.65 -14.84
C ASN A 98 10.76 -8.45 -14.26
N SER A 99 9.53 -8.14 -14.67
CA SER A 99 8.30 -8.78 -14.19
C SER A 99 8.09 -8.65 -12.67
N TYR A 100 8.69 -7.64 -12.04
CA TYR A 100 8.53 -7.39 -10.62
C TYR A 100 7.07 -7.13 -10.26
N ASP A 101 6.63 -7.80 -9.20
CA ASP A 101 5.42 -7.45 -8.47
C ASP A 101 5.72 -7.43 -6.97
N LEU A 102 5.45 -6.29 -6.33
CA LEU A 102 5.70 -6.10 -4.90
C LEU A 102 5.01 -7.19 -4.07
N ILE A 103 3.73 -7.48 -4.33
CA ILE A 103 2.94 -8.38 -3.49
C ILE A 103 3.36 -9.85 -3.73
N GLU A 104 3.66 -10.22 -4.98
CA GLU A 104 4.22 -11.55 -5.27
C GLU A 104 5.61 -11.76 -4.62
N SER A 105 6.39 -10.69 -4.48
CA SER A 105 7.76 -10.73 -3.96
C SER A 105 7.87 -10.80 -2.43
N LEU A 106 6.76 -10.64 -1.69
CA LEU A 106 6.77 -10.64 -0.22
C LEU A 106 7.00 -12.04 0.35
N ASP A 107 7.57 -12.09 1.56
CA ASP A 107 7.65 -13.29 2.38
C ASP A 107 6.27 -13.89 2.74
N GLU A 108 6.26 -15.18 3.03
CA GLU A 108 5.05 -15.94 3.36
C GLU A 108 4.32 -15.39 4.59
N ARG A 109 5.05 -14.78 5.52
CA ARG A 109 4.45 -14.22 6.73
C ARG A 109 3.67 -12.95 6.44
N SER A 110 4.21 -12.09 5.58
CA SER A 110 3.56 -10.86 5.11
C SER A 110 2.34 -11.20 4.26
N LYS A 111 2.46 -12.15 3.32
CA LYS A 111 1.35 -12.65 2.50
C LYS A 111 0.19 -13.18 3.35
N LYS A 112 0.47 -14.03 4.34
CA LYS A 112 -0.55 -14.53 5.28
C LYS A 112 -1.21 -13.42 6.10
N ASN A 113 -0.48 -12.36 6.43
CA ASN A 113 -1.10 -11.24 7.14
C ASN A 113 -2.00 -10.40 6.22
N ILE A 114 -1.58 -10.17 4.97
CA ILE A 114 -2.40 -9.52 3.94
C ILE A 114 -3.68 -10.33 3.71
N GLU A 115 -3.58 -11.65 3.54
CA GLU A 115 -4.72 -12.57 3.38
C GLU A 115 -5.77 -12.38 4.48
N LYS A 116 -5.34 -12.39 5.74
CA LYS A 116 -6.22 -12.18 6.90
C LYS A 116 -6.90 -10.81 6.87
N LEU A 117 -6.14 -9.75 6.60
CA LEU A 117 -6.68 -8.39 6.55
C LEU A 117 -7.68 -8.20 5.41
N PHE A 118 -7.45 -8.80 4.24
CA PHE A 118 -8.42 -8.74 3.14
C PHE A 118 -9.70 -9.52 3.43
N ARG A 119 -9.61 -10.66 4.13
CA ARG A 119 -10.81 -11.36 4.64
C ARG A 119 -11.57 -10.56 5.69
N LEU A 120 -10.87 -9.77 6.50
CA LEU A 120 -11.50 -8.85 7.43
C LEU A 120 -12.27 -7.74 6.68
N LEU A 121 -11.67 -7.15 5.64
CA LEU A 121 -12.36 -6.17 4.79
C LEU A 121 -13.60 -6.75 4.13
N ARG A 122 -13.53 -7.97 3.62
CA ARG A 122 -14.68 -8.68 3.06
C ARG A 122 -15.88 -8.71 4.01
N GLN A 123 -15.64 -8.85 5.30
CA GLN A 123 -16.69 -8.94 6.31
C GLN A 123 -17.18 -7.56 6.79
N GLN A 124 -16.30 -6.55 6.80
CA GLN A 124 -16.55 -5.30 7.52
C GLN A 124 -16.68 -4.06 6.63
N TYR A 125 -16.08 -4.05 5.44
CA TYR A 125 -15.92 -2.84 4.64
C TYR A 125 -17.27 -2.20 4.28
N ASP A 126 -18.20 -2.97 3.73
CA ASP A 126 -19.52 -2.42 3.35
C ASP A 126 -20.32 -1.98 4.58
N LEU A 127 -20.21 -2.71 5.70
CA LEU A 127 -20.88 -2.35 6.95
C LEU A 127 -20.35 -1.04 7.54
N LYS A 128 -19.03 -0.82 7.48
CA LYS A 128 -18.35 0.37 8.00
C LYS A 128 -18.55 1.59 7.10
N ASN A 129 -18.78 1.39 5.81
CA ASN A 129 -18.93 2.46 4.82
C ASN A 129 -20.37 2.64 4.30
N LYS A 130 -21.36 1.94 4.87
CA LYS A 130 -22.76 1.93 4.39
C LYS A 130 -23.40 3.32 4.17
N ASP A 131 -22.99 4.30 4.98
CA ASP A 131 -23.55 5.67 4.96
C ASP A 131 -22.63 6.66 4.25
N LEU A 132 -21.50 6.20 3.71
CA LEU A 132 -20.54 7.02 2.98
C LEU A 132 -20.73 6.83 1.47
N PRO A 133 -20.45 7.87 0.65
CA PRO A 133 -20.48 7.75 -0.81
C PRO A 133 -19.23 7.02 -1.34
N LYS A 134 -18.95 5.83 -0.80
CA LYS A 134 -17.84 4.96 -1.21
C LYS A 134 -18.38 3.81 -2.07
N TYR A 135 -17.50 3.27 -2.90
CA TYR A 135 -17.77 2.01 -3.58
C TYR A 135 -17.92 0.87 -2.57
N THR A 136 -18.64 -0.18 -2.96
CA THR A 136 -18.64 -1.46 -2.25
C THR A 136 -17.28 -2.13 -2.34
N PHE A 137 -17.00 -3.08 -1.43
CA PHE A 137 -15.73 -3.79 -1.44
C PHE A 137 -15.50 -4.57 -2.75
N ASP A 138 -16.55 -5.14 -3.33
CA ASP A 138 -16.46 -5.83 -4.64
C ASP A 138 -16.07 -4.90 -5.78
N GLU A 139 -16.63 -3.69 -5.80
CA GLU A 139 -16.27 -2.66 -6.76
C GLU A 139 -14.82 -2.20 -6.57
N GLU A 140 -14.37 -2.06 -5.33
CA GLU A 140 -12.98 -1.74 -5.01
C GLU A 140 -12.01 -2.83 -5.49
N ILE A 141 -12.31 -4.11 -5.24
CA ILE A 141 -11.51 -5.24 -5.75
C ILE A 141 -11.52 -5.26 -7.29
N LYS A 142 -12.66 -4.98 -7.92
CA LYS A 142 -12.74 -4.87 -9.39
C LYS A 142 -11.86 -3.75 -9.91
N ARG A 143 -11.87 -2.57 -9.27
CA ARG A 143 -11.00 -1.43 -9.62
C ARG A 143 -9.53 -1.79 -9.44
N LEU A 144 -9.17 -2.50 -8.38
CA LEU A 144 -7.81 -2.97 -8.14
C LEU A 144 -7.32 -3.92 -9.24
N LYS A 145 -8.18 -4.85 -9.67
CA LYS A 145 -7.90 -5.75 -10.81
C LYS A 145 -7.70 -4.97 -12.11
N LEU A 146 -8.52 -3.96 -12.38
CA LEU A 146 -8.37 -3.08 -13.54
C LEU A 146 -7.04 -2.31 -13.54
N LYS A 147 -6.45 -2.06 -12.36
CA LYS A 147 -5.11 -1.46 -12.22
C LYS A 147 -3.97 -2.47 -12.41
N GLY A 148 -4.26 -3.76 -12.60
CA GLY A 148 -3.28 -4.80 -12.89
C GLY A 148 -2.93 -5.73 -11.73
N CYS A 149 -3.70 -5.70 -10.62
CA CYS A 149 -3.58 -6.73 -9.58
C CYS A 149 -4.25 -8.03 -10.03
N THR A 150 -3.45 -9.03 -10.37
CA THR A 150 -3.93 -10.36 -10.78
C THR A 150 -4.07 -11.34 -9.61
N LEU A 151 -3.54 -10.99 -8.44
CA LEU A 151 -3.55 -11.84 -7.25
C LEU A 151 -4.93 -11.91 -6.59
N ASN A 152 -5.23 -13.06 -6.00
CA ASN A 152 -6.33 -13.18 -5.06
C ASN A 152 -5.84 -12.82 -3.65
N LEU A 153 -6.03 -11.56 -3.26
CA LEU A 153 -5.55 -11.04 -1.97
C LEU A 153 -6.24 -11.70 -0.76
N GLU A 154 -7.35 -12.42 -0.94
CA GLU A 154 -8.03 -13.20 0.11
C GLU A 154 -7.53 -14.66 0.20
N GLN A 155 -6.57 -15.05 -0.67
CA GLN A 155 -5.99 -16.40 -0.82
C GLN A 155 -4.51 -16.35 -1.27
N LEU A 156 -3.70 -15.50 -0.63
CA LEU A 156 -2.26 -15.36 -0.93
C LEU A 156 -1.40 -16.51 -0.41
#